data_AF-A0A956IW68-F1
#
_entry.id   AF-A0A956IW68-F1
#
_cell.length_a   1.000
_cell.length_b   1.000
_cell.length_c   1.000
_cell.angle_alpha   90.00
_cell.angle_beta   90.00
_cell.angle_gamma   90.00
#
_symmetry.space_group_name_H-M   'P 1'
#
loop_
_entity.id
_entity.type
_entity.pdbx_description
1 polymer ?
#
loop_
_entity_poly.entity_id
_entity_poly.type
_entity_poly.pdbx_seq_one_letter_code
_entity_poly.pdbx_strand_id
1 'polypeptide(L)' 'QTIEAVGFELAGKSEVNANPKDTKDYAKGVWTLPPGFSEGDTDRAKYEAIGESDRMTLRFVKPAG' A
#
# COMPACT_ATOMS: atom_id res chain seq x y z
N GLN A 1 17.00 -6.96 -4.28
CA GLN A 1 17.80 -6.91 -3.04
C GLN A 1 16.84 -6.67 -1.89
N THR A 2 17.00 -7.37 -0.76
CA THR A 2 16.16 -7.16 0.44
C THR A 2 16.79 -6.10 1.34
N ILE A 3 15.98 -5.46 2.19
CA ILE A 3 16.49 -4.47 3.17
C ILE A 3 17.45 -5.15 4.16
N GLU A 4 17.21 -6.42 4.47
CA GLU A 4 18.10 -7.23 5.31
C GLU A 4 19.45 -7.52 4.65
N ALA A 5 19.47 -7.75 3.33
CA ALA A 5 20.71 -7.98 2.58
C ALA A 5 21.66 -6.77 2.55
N VAL A 6 21.18 -5.59 2.93
CA VAL A 6 21.98 -4.36 3.04
C VAL A 6 22.26 -3.93 4.48
N GLY A 7 22.06 -4.84 5.46
CA GLY A 7 22.51 -4.66 6.84
C GLY A 7 21.52 -4.01 7.80
N PHE A 8 20.24 -3.95 7.44
CA PHE A 8 19.16 -3.54 8.36
C PHE A 8 18.44 -4.77 8.92
N GLU A 9 17.88 -4.67 10.13
CA GLU A 9 17.11 -5.75 10.74
C GLU A 9 15.62 -5.41 10.76
N LEU A 10 14.78 -6.40 10.43
CA LEU A 10 13.33 -6.23 10.53
C LEU A 10 12.92 -6.17 12.02
N ALA A 11 12.44 -5.01 12.45
CA ALA A 11 12.00 -4.77 13.82
C ALA A 11 10.49 -4.98 14.03
N GLY A 12 9.70 -5.00 12.95
CA GLY A 12 8.27 -5.27 13.06
C GLY A 12 7.49 -5.08 11.77
N LYS A 13 6.26 -5.58 11.79
CA LYS A 13 5.27 -5.44 10.73
C LYS A 13 3.98 -4.87 11.33
N SER A 14 3.24 -4.12 10.53
CA SER A 14 1.95 -3.59 10.94
C SER A 14 0.99 -3.57 9.76
N GLU A 15 -0.24 -4.00 10.03
CA GLU A 15 -1.40 -3.95 9.13
C GLU A 15 -2.20 -2.65 9.31
N VAL A 16 -1.59 -1.60 9.87
CA VAL A 16 -2.28 -0.32 10.14
C VAL A 16 -2.87 0.32 8.88
N ASN A 17 -2.29 0.05 7.72
CA ASN A 17 -2.78 0.52 6.42
C ASN A 17 -3.48 -0.60 5.62
N ALA A 18 -3.91 -1.67 6.28
CA ALA A 18 -4.67 -2.73 5.62
C ALA A 18 -6.07 -2.22 5.27
N ASN A 19 -6.50 -2.47 4.04
CA ASN A 19 -7.83 -2.11 3.56
C ASN A 19 -8.52 -3.34 2.96
N PRO A 20 -9.45 -4.00 3.68
CA PRO A 20 -10.15 -5.17 3.16
C PRO A 20 -11.07 -4.86 1.96
N LYS A 21 -11.35 -3.59 1.68
CA LYS A 21 -12.13 -3.17 0.51
C LYS A 21 -11.30 -3.07 -0.77
N ASP A 22 -9.98 -2.96 -0.65
CA ASP A 22 -9.09 -2.92 -1.81
C ASP A 22 -8.82 -4.34 -2.31
N THR A 23 -9.58 -4.76 -3.31
CA THR A 23 -9.43 -6.08 -3.94
C THR A 23 -8.28 -6.13 -4.93
N LYS A 24 -7.65 -4.98 -5.22
CA LYS A 24 -6.52 -4.84 -6.16
C LYS A 24 -6.82 -5.32 -7.59
N ASP A 25 -8.10 -5.46 -7.93
CA ASP A 25 -8.59 -5.96 -9.22
C ASP A 25 -9.20 -4.83 -10.05
N TYR A 26 -8.33 -3.94 -10.55
CA TYR A 26 -8.69 -2.79 -11.38
C TYR A 26 -7.65 -2.59 -12.49
N ALA A 27 -8.08 -2.18 -13.69
CA ALA A 27 -7.23 -2.16 -14.89
C ALA A 27 -6.00 -1.24 -14.78
N LYS A 28 -6.12 -0.09 -14.11
CA LYS A 28 -5.00 0.84 -13.85
C LYS A 28 -4.32 0.63 -12.50
N GLY A 29 -4.65 -0.48 -11.82
CA GLY A 29 -4.09 -0.86 -10.54
C GLY A 29 -4.35 0.18 -9.45
N VAL A 30 -3.38 0.32 -8.54
CA VAL A 30 -3.46 1.21 -7.36
C VAL A 30 -3.78 2.67 -7.71
N TRP A 31 -3.37 3.15 -8.89
CA TRP A 31 -3.59 4.53 -9.33
C TRP A 31 -5.05 4.85 -9.66
N THR A 32 -5.91 3.84 -9.68
CA THR A 32 -7.36 3.98 -9.81
C THR A 32 -8.00 4.54 -8.53
N LEU A 33 -7.36 4.30 -7.38
CA LEU A 33 -7.84 4.75 -6.07
C LEU A 33 -7.46 6.23 -5.81
N PRO A 34 -8.09 6.87 -4.80
CA PRO A 34 -7.70 8.21 -4.37
C PRO A 34 -6.21 8.30 -3.99
N PRO A 35 -5.58 9.48 -4.18
CA PRO A 35 -6.11 10.69 -4.81
C PRO A 35 -6.00 10.69 -6.36
N GLY A 36 -5.49 9.61 -6.95
CA GLY A 36 -5.07 9.58 -8.36
C GLY A 36 -6.21 9.46 -9.37
N PHE A 37 -7.22 8.62 -9.09
CA PHE A 37 -8.37 8.37 -9.98
C PHE A 37 -8.00 8.24 -11.45
N SER A 38 -7.08 7.34 -11.79
CA SER A 38 -6.55 7.22 -13.15
C SER A 38 -7.59 6.81 -14.20
N GLU A 39 -8.78 6.37 -13.78
CA GLU A 39 -9.96 6.12 -14.62
C GLU A 39 -10.89 7.35 -14.79
N GLY A 40 -10.50 8.50 -14.24
CA GLY A 40 -11.29 9.73 -14.26
C GLY A 40 -12.59 9.58 -13.49
N ASP A 41 -13.71 9.94 -14.12
CA ASP A 41 -15.04 9.86 -13.51
C ASP A 41 -15.69 8.48 -13.64
N THR A 42 -15.08 7.55 -14.39
CA THR A 42 -15.56 6.18 -14.52
C THR A 42 -15.54 5.50 -13.15
N ASP A 43 -16.70 5.02 -12.69
CA ASP A 43 -16.85 4.34 -11.39
C ASP A 43 -16.24 5.10 -10.20
N ARG A 44 -16.14 6.43 -10.29
CA ARG A 44 -15.45 7.23 -9.27
C ARG A 44 -16.01 7.03 -7.87
N ALA A 45 -17.34 6.97 -7.73
CA ALA A 45 -17.98 6.71 -6.45
C ALA A 45 -17.63 5.32 -5.87
N LYS A 46 -17.40 4.31 -6.72
CA LYS A 46 -16.93 2.98 -6.31
C LYS A 46 -15.50 3.07 -5.76
N TYR A 47 -14.61 3.77 -6.45
CA TYR A 47 -13.22 3.95 -6.01
C TYR A 47 -13.09 4.82 -4.76
N GLU A 48 -13.94 5.84 -4.62
CA GLU A 48 -14.07 6.64 -3.40
C GLU A 48 -14.54 5.79 -2.21
N ALA A 49 -15.49 4.88 -2.41
CA ALA A 49 -15.98 3.99 -1.36
C ALA A 49 -14.94 2.96 -0.89
N ILE A 50 -13.99 2.60 -1.77
CA ILE A 50 -12.83 1.76 -1.44
C ILE A 50 -11.86 2.55 -0.55
N GLY A 51 -11.54 3.80 -0.91
CA GLY A 51 -10.63 4.66 -0.15
C GLY A 51 -9.17 4.41 -0.49
N GLU A 52 -8.26 4.65 0.47
CA GLU A 52 -6.82 4.39 0.27
C GLU A 52 -6.54 2.92 -0.05
N SER A 53 -5.45 2.65 -0.76
CA SER A 53 -5.03 1.28 -1.06
C SER A 53 -4.60 0.51 0.19
N ASP A 54 -4.70 -0.82 0.10
CA ASP A 54 -4.16 -1.75 1.09
C ASP A 54 -2.63 -1.77 1.01
N ARG A 55 -1.97 -1.46 2.14
CA ARG A 55 -0.52 -1.31 2.21
C ARG A 55 0.07 -2.05 3.40
N MET A 56 1.15 -2.79 3.15
CA MET A 56 1.97 -3.37 4.21
C MET A 56 2.93 -2.32 4.79
N THR A 57 3.03 -2.25 6.11
CA THR A 57 3.99 -1.39 6.81
C THR A 57 5.06 -2.23 7.48
N LEU A 58 6.33 -1.98 7.13
CA LEU A 58 7.49 -2.65 7.74
C LEU A 58 8.37 -1.62 8.44
N ARG A 59 8.83 -1.96 9.64
CA ARG A 59 9.83 -1.17 10.37
C ARG A 59 11.16 -1.90 10.36
N PHE A 60 12.21 -1.20 9.96
CA PHE A 60 13.58 -1.69 10.02
C PHE A 60 14.41 -0.84 10.97
N VAL A 61 15.40 -1.46 11.60
CA VAL A 61 16.39 -0.79 12.45
C VAL A 61 17.78 -1.00 11.88
N LYS A 62 18.63 0.01 12.05
CA LYS A 62 20.05 -0.14 11.82
C LYS A 62 20.69 -0.69 13.11
N PRO A 63 21.39 -1.82 13.08
CA PRO A 63 22.07 -2.36 14.26
C PRO A 63 23.09 -1.34 14.80
N ALA A 64 23.18 -1.21 16.12
CA ALA A 64 24.34 -0.58 16.74
C ALA A 64 25.48 -1.60 16.66
N GLY A 65 26.56 -1.24 15.95
CA GLY A 65 27.73 -2.12 15.75
C GLY A 65 28.51 -2.41 17.03
#